data_AF-A0A5Q0NU79-F1
#
_entry.id   AF-A0A5Q0NU79-F1
#
_cell.length_a   1.000
_cell.length_b   1.000
_cell.length_c   1.000
_cell.angle_alpha   90.00
_cell.angle_beta   90.00
_cell.angle_gamma   90.00
#
_symmetry.space_group_name_H-M   'P 1'
#
loop_
_entity.id
_entity.type
_entity.pdbx_description
1 polymer ?
#
loop_
_entity_poly.entity_id
_entity_poly.type
_entity_poly.pdbx_seq_one_letter_code
_entity_poly.pdbx_strand_id
1 'polypeptide(L)'
;MSSGLGAPGSVERNTQLLVSGRLAVCGTTSCRCCAESRETVVLTPETVLLAPPGAPAVEVALPLFRSPDHELNTGYLQRIARHVAEEHQDRLRRTVATATATPLEEVLGVGLSALTREGVDVGWVDLQGAHRSTLTFPRPARSAAELSAMLRRELDAGPC
;
A
#
# COMPACT_ATOMS: atom_id res chain seq x y z
N MET A 1 -11.60 -4.73 -4.61
CA MET A 1 -11.17 -3.74 -3.60
C MET A 1 -11.24 -2.35 -4.21
N SER A 2 -12.20 -1.52 -3.80
CA SER A 2 -12.25 -0.13 -4.24
C SER A 2 -11.24 0.69 -3.43
N SER A 3 -10.63 1.68 -4.09
CA SER A 3 -9.92 2.74 -3.38
C SER A 3 -10.87 3.41 -2.38
N GLY A 4 -10.34 4.04 -1.33
CA GLY A 4 -11.13 5.01 -0.53
C GLY A 4 -11.70 6.17 -1.37
N LEU A 5 -11.26 6.29 -2.63
CA LEU A 5 -11.72 7.23 -3.65
C LEU A 5 -12.61 6.59 -4.73
N GLY A 6 -13.23 5.44 -4.46
CA GLY A 6 -14.14 4.77 -5.41
C GLY A 6 -13.46 3.86 -6.45
N ALA A 7 -14.23 3.43 -7.44
CA ALA A 7 -13.78 2.54 -8.51
C ALA A 7 -12.88 3.26 -9.55
N PRO A 8 -12.06 2.54 -10.35
CA PRO A 8 -11.37 3.15 -11.48
C PRO A 8 -12.35 3.89 -12.41
N GLY A 9 -12.00 5.12 -12.81
CA GLY A 9 -12.84 5.98 -13.66
C GLY A 9 -14.02 6.65 -12.95
N SER A 10 -14.23 6.42 -11.66
CA SER A 10 -15.34 7.04 -10.92
C SER A 10 -15.07 8.52 -10.62
N VAL A 11 -16.14 9.30 -10.46
CA VAL A 11 -16.05 10.75 -10.26
C VAL A 11 -15.32 11.10 -8.96
N GLU A 12 -15.43 10.25 -7.93
CA GLU A 12 -14.81 10.40 -6.62
C GLU A 12 -13.28 10.44 -6.69
N ARG A 13 -12.68 9.91 -7.76
CA ARG A 13 -11.23 10.00 -8.01
C ARG A 13 -10.77 11.41 -8.39
N ASN A 14 -11.68 12.32 -8.69
CA ASN A 14 -11.41 13.74 -8.90
C ASN A 14 -11.42 14.55 -7.59
N THR A 15 -11.59 13.89 -6.43
CA THR A 15 -11.45 14.54 -5.13
C THR A 15 -10.04 15.12 -4.97
N GLN A 16 -9.96 16.40 -4.63
CA GLN A 16 -8.69 17.10 -4.42
C GLN A 16 -8.45 17.36 -2.94
N LEU A 17 -7.18 17.30 -2.55
CA LEU A 17 -6.71 17.73 -1.24
C LEU A 17 -5.77 18.91 -1.44
N LEU A 18 -6.15 20.08 -0.93
CA LEU A 18 -5.31 21.27 -0.95
C LEU A 18 -4.67 21.43 0.42
N VAL A 19 -3.35 21.47 0.45
CA VAL A 19 -2.57 21.63 1.67
C VAL A 19 -1.75 22.91 1.55
N SER A 20 -2.00 23.87 2.41
CA SER A 20 -1.20 25.09 2.52
C SER A 20 -0.44 25.11 3.83
N GLY A 21 0.66 25.85 3.86
CA GLY A 21 1.48 26.03 5.05
C GLY A 21 2.89 26.45 4.69
N ARG A 22 3.84 26.10 5.55
CA ARG A 22 5.23 26.54 5.41
C ARG A 22 6.11 25.44 4.84
N LEU A 23 6.85 25.78 3.79
CA LEU A 23 7.90 24.93 3.24
C LEU A 23 9.22 25.23 3.95
N ALA A 24 9.97 24.19 4.29
CA ALA A 24 11.32 24.29 4.83
C ALA A 24 12.21 23.22 4.23
N VAL A 25 13.50 23.52 4.05
CA VAL A 25 14.49 22.51 3.70
C VAL A 25 14.92 21.79 4.97
N CYS A 26 14.71 20.47 5.02
CA CYS A 26 15.05 19.60 6.14
C CYS A 26 16.12 18.58 5.73
N GLY A 27 17.30 19.08 5.36
CA GLY A 27 18.47 18.26 5.05
C GLY A 27 18.52 17.75 3.62
N THR A 28 19.38 16.76 3.39
CA THR A 28 19.64 16.18 2.07
C THR A 28 19.42 14.67 2.07
N THR A 29 18.78 14.18 1.01
CA THR A 29 18.60 12.74 0.75
C THR A 29 19.49 12.36 -0.44
N SER A 30 20.33 11.34 -0.27
CA SER A 30 21.16 10.81 -1.36
C SER A 30 20.34 9.86 -2.26
N CYS A 31 20.30 10.07 -3.57
CA CYS A 31 19.74 9.06 -4.47
C CYS A 31 20.62 7.82 -4.47
N ARG A 32 20.02 6.64 -4.26
CA ARG A 32 20.70 5.35 -4.40
C ARG A 32 21.08 5.02 -5.86
N CYS A 33 20.64 5.84 -6.81
CA CYS A 33 20.75 5.61 -8.25
C CYS A 33 21.91 6.35 -8.94
N CYS A 34 22.28 7.55 -8.46
CA CYS A 34 23.19 8.45 -9.18
C CYS A 34 24.17 9.24 -8.28
N ALA A 35 24.27 8.91 -6.98
CA ALA A 35 25.11 9.62 -6.00
C ALA A 35 24.82 11.12 -5.82
N GLU A 36 23.75 11.65 -6.42
CA GLU A 36 23.32 13.04 -6.22
C GLU A 36 22.65 13.23 -4.85
N SER A 37 23.03 14.32 -4.19
CA SER A 37 22.35 14.81 -2.98
C SER A 37 21.21 15.73 -3.38
N ARG A 38 19.99 15.42 -2.92
CA ARG A 38 18.81 16.25 -3.16
C ARG A 38 18.35 16.87 -1.85
N GLU A 39 18.03 18.16 -1.87
CA GLU A 39 17.39 18.81 -0.73
C GLU A 39 16.03 18.16 -0.46
N THR A 40 15.77 17.89 0.80
CA THR A 40 14.47 17.38 1.24
C THR A 40 13.63 18.56 1.69
N VAL A 41 12.58 18.88 0.95
CA VAL A 41 11.64 19.96 1.29
C VAL A 41 10.46 19.36 2.05
N VAL A 42 10.17 19.91 3.22
CA VAL A 42 9.05 19.52 4.08
C VAL A 42 8.02 20.63 4.10
N LEU A 43 6.76 20.28 3.81
CA LEU A 43 5.61 21.15 4.02
C LEU A 43 5.04 20.90 5.42
N THR A 44 5.04 21.93 6.27
CA THR A 44 4.31 21.93 7.54
C THR A 44 2.90 22.46 7.30
N PRO A 45 1.84 21.61 7.36
CA PRO A 45 0.48 22.05 7.04
C PRO A 45 -0.06 23.03 8.07
N GLU A 46 -0.67 24.12 7.60
CA GLU A 46 -1.40 25.12 8.38
C GLU A 46 -2.90 25.11 8.06
N THR A 47 -3.27 24.82 6.80
CA THR A 47 -4.65 24.63 6.39
C THR A 47 -4.75 23.46 5.44
N VAL A 48 -5.83 22.68 5.59
CA VAL A 48 -6.13 21.53 4.73
C VAL A 48 -7.57 21.65 4.27
N LEU A 49 -7.78 21.65 2.96
CA LEU A 49 -9.11 21.65 2.35
C LEU A 49 -9.30 20.36 1.57
N LEU A 50 -10.41 19.67 1.83
CA LEU A 50 -10.88 18.55 1.02
C LEU A 50 -11.94 19.08 0.06
N ALA A 51 -11.70 18.95 -1.25
CA ALA A 51 -12.63 19.37 -2.30
C ALA A 51 -13.17 18.14 -3.04
N PRO A 52 -14.34 17.62 -2.62
CA PRO A 52 -15.01 16.55 -3.36
C PRO A 52 -15.53 17.07 -4.71
N PRO A 53 -15.65 16.19 -5.72
CA PRO A 53 -16.19 16.58 -7.01
C PRO A 53 -17.65 17.05 -6.89
N GLY A 54 -17.94 18.24 -7.40
CA GLY A 54 -19.31 18.78 -7.41
C GLY A 54 -19.83 19.26 -6.04
N ALA A 55 -18.97 19.32 -5.02
CA ALA A 55 -19.31 19.81 -3.69
C ALA A 55 -18.37 20.96 -3.28
N PRO A 56 -18.79 21.87 -2.37
CA PRO A 56 -17.90 22.87 -1.82
C PRO A 56 -16.75 22.22 -1.04
N ALA A 57 -15.59 22.87 -1.06
CA ALA A 57 -14.45 22.44 -0.28
C ALA A 57 -14.75 22.55 1.23
N VAL A 58 -14.32 21.55 1.98
CA VAL A 58 -14.49 21.47 3.44
C VAL A 58 -13.13 21.56 4.10
N GLU A 59 -13.01 22.43 5.09
CA GLU A 59 -11.81 22.51 5.91
C GLU A 59 -11.68 21.28 6.81
N VAL A 60 -10.51 20.65 6.76
CA VAL A 60 -10.17 19.49 7.58
C VAL A 60 -9.32 19.98 8.76
N ALA A 61 -9.81 19.73 9.97
CA ALA A 61 -9.06 20.08 11.18
C ALA A 61 -7.68 19.40 11.18
N LEU A 62 -6.61 20.18 11.39
CA LEU A 62 -5.24 19.67 11.38
C LEU A 62 -4.99 18.47 12.32
N PRO A 63 -5.56 18.40 13.54
CA PRO A 63 -5.40 17.22 14.38
C PRO A 63 -5.98 15.95 13.76
N LEU A 64 -7.08 16.04 13.03
CA LEU A 64 -7.65 14.91 12.29
C LEU A 64 -6.77 14.55 11.10
N PHE A 65 -6.34 15.55 10.31
CA PHE A 65 -5.44 15.32 9.18
C PHE A 65 -4.13 14.62 9.59
N ARG A 66 -3.59 14.97 10.75
CA ARG A 66 -2.35 14.39 11.31
C ARG A 66 -2.59 13.18 12.20
N SER A 67 -3.81 12.65 12.27
CA SER A 67 -4.12 11.54 13.17
C SER A 67 -3.23 10.33 12.85
N PRO A 68 -2.59 9.69 13.86
CA PRO A 68 -1.86 8.46 13.67
C PRO A 68 -2.75 7.31 13.15
N ASP A 69 -4.07 7.43 13.31
CA ASP A 69 -5.03 6.46 12.77
C ASP A 69 -4.92 6.31 11.24
N HIS A 70 -4.40 7.34 10.57
CA HIS A 70 -4.17 7.33 9.12
C HIS A 70 -2.91 6.60 8.68
N GLU A 71 -2.02 6.19 9.59
CA GLU A 71 -0.76 5.53 9.22
C GLU A 71 -1.01 4.25 8.40
N LEU A 72 -1.98 3.44 8.84
CA LEU A 72 -2.42 2.21 8.18
C LEU A 72 -3.82 2.37 7.59
N ASN A 73 -4.08 3.49 6.91
CA ASN A 73 -5.35 3.71 6.23
C ASN A 73 -5.50 2.82 4.99
N THR A 74 -6.73 2.69 4.50
CA THR A 74 -7.07 1.85 3.34
C THR A 74 -6.25 2.18 2.08
N GLY A 75 -5.99 3.45 1.82
CA GLY A 75 -5.21 3.88 0.66
C GLY A 75 -3.72 3.50 0.77
N TYR A 76 -3.15 3.60 1.96
CA TYR A 76 -1.80 3.13 2.25
C TYR A 76 -1.71 1.62 2.05
N LEU A 77 -2.60 0.84 2.67
CA LEU A 77 -2.63 -0.62 2.57
C LEU A 77 -2.80 -1.09 1.12
N GLN A 78 -3.70 -0.47 0.36
CA GLN A 78 -3.86 -0.76 -1.06
C GLN A 78 -2.58 -0.49 -1.87
N ARG A 79 -1.91 0.63 -1.61
CA ARG A 79 -0.67 0.99 -2.32
C ARG A 79 0.45 0.00 -2.01
N ILE A 80 0.55 -0.48 -0.77
CA ILE A 80 1.52 -1.51 -0.39
C ILE A 80 1.20 -2.84 -1.08
N ALA A 81 -0.04 -3.32 -1.03
CA ALA A 81 -0.43 -4.57 -1.69
C ALA A 81 -0.12 -4.53 -3.20
N ARG A 82 -0.44 -3.40 -3.87
CA ARG A 82 -0.12 -3.17 -5.28
C ARG A 82 1.39 -3.13 -5.54
N HIS A 83 2.14 -2.37 -4.75
CA HIS A 83 3.60 -2.28 -4.90
C HIS A 83 4.25 -3.66 -4.78
N VAL A 84 3.85 -4.47 -3.81
CA VAL A 84 4.38 -5.84 -3.65
C VAL A 84 4.00 -6.73 -4.83
N ALA A 85 2.76 -6.62 -5.34
CA ALA A 85 2.34 -7.38 -6.52
C ALA A 85 3.11 -6.97 -7.79
N GLU A 86 3.40 -5.68 -7.97
CA GLU A 86 4.06 -5.14 -9.17
C GLU A 86 5.60 -5.31 -9.12
N GLU A 87 6.24 -5.01 -8.00
CA GLU A 87 7.70 -4.97 -7.88
C GLU A 87 8.32 -6.29 -7.36
N HIS A 88 7.50 -7.20 -6.83
CA HIS A 88 7.98 -8.47 -6.27
C HIS A 88 7.30 -9.71 -6.85
N GLN A 89 6.76 -9.60 -8.06
CA GLN A 89 6.02 -10.65 -8.76
C GLN A 89 6.80 -11.98 -8.82
N ASP A 90 8.06 -11.95 -9.23
CA ASP A 90 8.91 -13.15 -9.31
C ASP A 90 9.12 -13.83 -7.96
N ARG A 91 9.26 -13.04 -6.89
CA ARG A 91 9.40 -13.58 -5.53
C ARG A 91 8.10 -14.22 -5.08
N LEU A 92 6.97 -13.55 -5.30
CA LEU A 92 5.64 -14.07 -4.97
C LEU A 92 5.34 -15.39 -5.70
N ARG A 93 5.68 -15.50 -6.99
CA ARG A 93 5.53 -16.74 -7.76
C ARG A 93 6.35 -17.88 -7.16
N ARG A 94 7.62 -17.64 -6.79
CA ARG A 94 8.49 -18.65 -6.16
C ARG A 94 7.95 -19.10 -4.80
N THR A 95 7.49 -18.15 -3.98
CA THR A 95 6.83 -18.44 -2.71
C THR A 95 5.64 -19.38 -2.92
N VAL A 96 4.71 -19.01 -3.81
CA VAL A 96 3.49 -19.78 -4.06
C VAL A 96 3.85 -21.17 -4.57
N ALA A 97 4.69 -21.26 -5.61
CA ALA A 97 5.16 -22.53 -6.17
C ALA A 97 5.73 -23.47 -5.09
N THR A 98 6.54 -22.93 -4.18
CA THR A 98 7.14 -23.71 -3.09
C THR A 98 6.09 -24.17 -2.08
N ALA A 99 5.18 -23.28 -1.68
CA ALA A 99 4.19 -23.56 -0.64
C ALA A 99 3.09 -24.53 -1.11
N THR A 100 2.69 -24.45 -2.37
CA THR A 100 1.62 -25.28 -2.95
C THR A 100 2.14 -26.52 -3.68
N ALA A 101 3.46 -26.72 -3.72
CA ALA A 101 4.13 -27.74 -4.53
C ALA A 101 3.75 -27.69 -6.03
N THR A 102 3.36 -26.51 -6.53
CA THR A 102 3.08 -26.26 -7.95
C THR A 102 4.38 -25.90 -8.65
N PRO A 103 4.71 -26.48 -9.82
CA PRO A 103 5.87 -26.06 -10.60
C PRO A 103 5.83 -24.56 -10.91
N LEU A 104 6.97 -23.87 -10.80
CA LEU A 104 7.03 -22.41 -10.94
C LEU A 104 6.54 -21.92 -12.33
N GLU A 105 6.86 -22.70 -13.36
CA GLU A 105 6.43 -22.50 -14.74
C GLU A 105 4.92 -22.61 -14.93
N GLU A 106 4.23 -23.35 -14.05
CA GLU A 106 2.78 -23.50 -14.07
C GLU A 106 2.06 -22.38 -13.31
N VAL A 107 2.76 -21.64 -12.44
CA VAL A 107 2.20 -20.45 -11.77
C VAL A 107 2.22 -19.28 -12.76
N LEU A 108 1.08 -18.99 -13.38
CA LEU A 108 0.92 -17.96 -14.42
C LEU A 108 0.89 -16.54 -13.84
N GLY A 109 0.40 -16.37 -12.62
CA GLY A 109 0.32 -15.07 -11.96
C GLY A 109 0.00 -15.18 -10.48
N VAL A 110 0.46 -14.19 -9.71
CA VAL A 110 0.17 -14.05 -8.27
C VAL A 110 -0.21 -12.61 -8.00
N GLY A 111 -1.16 -12.40 -7.10
CA GLY A 111 -1.58 -11.09 -6.65
C GLY A 111 -1.87 -11.08 -5.16
N LEU A 112 -1.73 -9.90 -4.56
CA LEU A 112 -2.18 -9.64 -3.20
C LEU A 112 -3.45 -8.80 -3.23
N SER A 113 -4.39 -9.14 -2.37
CA SER A 113 -5.60 -8.38 -2.15
C SER A 113 -5.96 -8.38 -0.66
N ALA A 114 -6.91 -7.55 -0.25
CA ALA A 114 -7.37 -7.52 1.13
C ALA A 114 -6.29 -7.36 2.20
N LEU A 115 -5.24 -6.60 1.92
CA LEU A 115 -4.27 -6.25 2.94
C LEU A 115 -4.95 -5.40 4.02
N THR A 116 -5.04 -5.93 5.23
CA THR A 116 -5.51 -5.24 6.43
C THR A 116 -4.39 -5.17 7.46
N ARG A 117 -4.70 -4.73 8.69
CA ARG A 117 -3.73 -4.79 9.79
C ARG A 117 -3.56 -6.22 10.29
N GLU A 118 -4.49 -7.11 9.98
CA GLU A 118 -4.60 -8.47 10.50
C GLU A 118 -4.09 -9.52 9.51
N GLY A 119 -4.03 -9.21 8.22
CA GLY A 119 -3.59 -10.19 7.22
C GLY A 119 -3.69 -9.70 5.78
N VAL A 120 -3.55 -10.64 4.85
CA VAL A 120 -3.64 -10.40 3.40
C VAL A 120 -4.16 -11.64 2.69
N ASP A 121 -4.94 -11.44 1.64
CA ASP A 121 -5.32 -12.51 0.72
C ASP A 121 -4.25 -12.63 -0.39
N VAL A 122 -3.72 -13.83 -0.56
CA VAL A 122 -2.84 -14.21 -1.67
C VAL A 122 -3.68 -14.98 -2.69
N GLY A 123 -3.76 -14.48 -3.91
CA GLY A 123 -4.38 -15.17 -5.02
C GLY A 123 -3.35 -15.56 -6.08
N TRP A 124 -3.52 -16.71 -6.71
CA TRP A 124 -2.68 -17.11 -7.84
C TRP A 124 -3.49 -17.84 -8.90
N VAL A 125 -2.95 -17.88 -10.11
CA VAL A 125 -3.51 -18.64 -11.23
C VAL A 125 -2.46 -19.62 -11.70
N ASP A 126 -2.86 -20.87 -11.87
CA ASP A 126 -2.07 -21.93 -12.50
C ASP A 126 -2.86 -22.61 -13.62
N LEU A 127 -2.34 -23.73 -14.13
CA LEU A 127 -2.99 -24.51 -15.20
C LEU A 127 -4.32 -25.15 -14.76
N GLN A 128 -4.58 -25.26 -13.46
CA GLN A 128 -5.82 -25.82 -12.90
C GLN A 128 -6.87 -24.75 -12.59
N GLY A 129 -6.48 -23.47 -12.57
CA GLY A 129 -7.39 -22.34 -12.43
C GLY A 129 -6.91 -21.30 -11.43
N ALA A 130 -7.87 -20.55 -10.89
CA ALA A 130 -7.61 -19.49 -9.93
C ALA A 130 -7.81 -19.99 -8.49
N HIS A 131 -6.86 -19.66 -7.62
CA HIS A 131 -6.81 -20.09 -6.24
C HIS A 131 -6.62 -18.89 -5.31
N ARG A 132 -6.93 -19.09 -4.03
CA ARG A 132 -6.75 -18.07 -3.00
C ARG A 132 -6.47 -18.72 -1.64
N SER A 133 -5.53 -18.15 -0.90
CA SER A 133 -5.28 -18.44 0.52
C SER A 133 -5.19 -17.12 1.29
N THR A 134 -5.59 -17.14 2.56
CA THR A 134 -5.53 -15.98 3.45
C THR A 134 -4.37 -16.16 4.41
N LEU A 135 -3.41 -15.24 4.36
CA LEU A 135 -2.33 -15.15 5.33
C LEU A 135 -2.77 -14.28 6.51
N THR A 136 -2.76 -14.86 7.70
CA THR A 136 -3.11 -14.15 8.94
C THR A 136 -1.84 -13.78 9.68
N PHE A 137 -1.69 -12.50 10.02
CA PHE A 137 -0.60 -12.05 10.88
C PHE A 137 -0.82 -12.55 12.30
N PRO A 138 0.26 -12.85 13.06
CA PRO A 138 0.14 -13.34 14.44
C PRO A 138 -0.53 -12.33 15.38
N ARG A 139 -0.58 -11.06 14.99
CA ARG A 139 -1.31 -9.98 15.66
C ARG A 139 -1.52 -8.81 14.69
N PRO A 140 -2.46 -7.89 14.99
CA PRO A 140 -2.63 -6.69 14.20
C PRO A 140 -1.35 -5.84 14.16
N ALA A 141 -0.96 -5.39 12.97
CA ALA A 141 0.11 -4.44 12.74
C ALA A 141 -0.28 -3.06 13.28
N ARG A 142 0.65 -2.43 14.00
CA ARG A 142 0.46 -1.13 14.65
C ARG A 142 1.16 0.01 13.92
N SER A 143 2.04 -0.32 12.97
CA SER A 143 2.78 0.66 12.17
C SER A 143 3.08 0.14 10.77
N ALA A 144 3.43 1.05 9.87
CA ALA A 144 3.85 0.75 8.50
C ALA A 144 5.08 -0.19 8.44
N ALA A 145 6.06 0.06 9.32
CA ALA A 145 7.27 -0.74 9.41
C ALA A 145 6.97 -2.17 9.88
N GLU A 146 6.09 -2.29 10.87
CA GLU A 146 5.66 -3.57 11.40
C GLU A 146 4.86 -4.38 10.38
N LEU A 147 3.92 -3.74 9.69
CA LEU A 147 3.14 -4.36 8.61
C LEU A 147 4.07 -4.93 7.54
N SER A 148 5.04 -4.13 7.08
CA SER A 148 5.99 -4.55 6.06
C SER A 148 6.84 -5.75 6.51
N ALA A 149 7.25 -5.76 7.78
CA ALA A 149 8.03 -6.86 8.36
C ALA A 149 7.21 -8.14 8.54
N MET A 150 5.93 -8.03 8.95
CA MET A 150 5.01 -9.17 9.06
C MET A 150 4.68 -9.73 7.68
N LEU A 151 4.27 -8.88 6.73
CA LEU A 151 3.97 -9.28 5.37
C LEU A 151 5.14 -10.01 4.72
N ARG A 152 6.36 -9.49 4.88
CA ARG A 152 7.55 -10.15 4.36
C ARG A 152 7.76 -11.55 4.96
N ARG A 153 7.59 -11.69 6.27
CA ARG A 153 7.74 -12.97 6.97
C ARG A 153 6.70 -13.99 6.54
N GLU A 154 5.42 -13.62 6.53
CA GLU A 154 4.36 -14.56 6.14
C GLU A 154 4.47 -14.95 4.67
N LEU A 155 4.87 -14.03 3.79
CA LEU A 155 5.14 -14.37 2.38
C LEU A 155 6.41 -15.20 2.19
N ASP A 156 7.39 -15.15 3.09
CA ASP A 156 8.56 -16.04 3.00
C ASP A 156 8.24 -17.44 3.55
N ALA A 157 7.33 -17.55 4.51
CA ALA A 157 6.80 -18.83 5.00
C ALA A 157 5.87 -19.49 3.97
N GLY A 158 5.16 -18.67 3.19
CA GLY A 158 4.27 -19.10 2.10
C GLY A 158 2.83 -19.35 2.56
N PRO A 159 1.87 -19.31 1.62
CA PRO A 159 0.48 -19.68 1.91
C PRO A 159 0.39 -21.19 2.20
N CYS A 160 0.08 -21.52 3.46
CA CYS A 160 -0.31 -22.87 3.85
C CYS A 160 -1.68 -23.25 3.26
#